data_AF-A0A3N1HGN1-F1
#
_entry.id   AF-A0A3N1HGN1-F1
#
_cell.length_a   1.000
_cell.length_b   1.000
_cell.length_c   1.000
_cell.angle_alpha   90.00
_cell.angle_beta   90.00
_cell.angle_gamma   90.00
#
_symmetry.space_group_name_H-M   'P 1'
#
loop_
_entity.id
_entity.type
_entity.pdbx_description
1 polymer ?
#
loop_
_entity_poly.entity_id
_entity_poly.type
_entity_poly.pdbx_seq_one_letter_code
_entity_poly.pdbx_strand_id
1 'polypeptide(L)'
;MAVDGDLVPMRADFDVVWRGYDRGHVRRYVEGVEAELRVLAVDRDAAEARADDLARQLETARAEIRVLREHVDRISRTPIDPDALAARLRRMAELAHEEAAEITARARAVAENHWATAERAAARVRERSERLVAELDAQRRQAEAEHRTLMREAGERLLATTREAERRRRELDERAAAVREEVRVDFELAMSARRAESMAAVAAREAAARARADRLVREAEDHARRIVTEARQRVDELRTRRDRIAAGLRGARELLARANPLLDEIPVQRTSTEDTAEAV
;
A
#
# COMPACT_ATOMS: atom_id res chain seq x y z
N MET A 1 56.63 -19.90 74.11
CA MET A 1 57.24 -21.02 73.36
C MET A 1 56.60 -21.01 71.99
N ALA A 2 57.32 -20.57 70.97
CA ALA A 2 56.86 -20.70 69.59
C ALA A 2 56.93 -22.20 69.26
N VAL A 3 55.78 -22.82 69.04
CA VAL A 3 55.75 -24.11 68.37
C VAL A 3 55.89 -23.76 66.90
N ASP A 4 57.13 -23.80 66.40
CA ASP A 4 57.40 -23.85 64.98
C ASP A 4 56.71 -25.11 64.45
N GLY A 5 55.45 -24.92 64.03
CA GLY A 5 54.69 -25.88 63.25
C GLY A 5 55.28 -25.90 61.86
N ASP A 6 56.50 -26.43 61.75
CA ASP A 6 57.08 -26.87 60.50
C ASP A 6 56.10 -27.92 59.96
N LEU A 7 55.18 -27.46 59.09
CA LEU A 7 54.26 -28.30 58.35
C LEU A 7 55.14 -29.11 57.41
N VAL A 8 55.73 -30.18 57.94
CA VAL A 8 56.45 -31.19 57.19
C VAL A 8 55.51 -31.59 56.06
N PRO A 9 55.89 -31.39 54.78
CA PRO A 9 55.08 -31.86 53.68
C PRO A 9 54.94 -33.36 53.86
N MET A 10 53.73 -33.82 54.23
CA MET A 10 53.42 -35.24 54.18
C MET A 10 53.50 -35.59 52.71
N ARG A 11 54.63 -36.14 52.27
CA ARG A 11 54.74 -36.74 50.94
C ARG A 11 53.73 -37.87 50.89
N ALA A 12 52.54 -37.55 50.42
CA ALA A 12 51.50 -38.52 50.14
C ALA A 12 51.93 -39.27 48.87
N ASP A 13 52.81 -40.24 49.05
CA ASP A 13 53.10 -41.21 48.00
C ASP A 13 51.87 -42.11 47.91
N PHE A 14 51.04 -41.87 46.89
CA PHE A 14 49.87 -42.69 46.61
C PHE A 14 50.28 -43.92 45.78
N ASP A 15 49.84 -45.11 46.22
CA ASP A 15 50.03 -46.35 45.46
C ASP A 15 49.26 -46.32 44.13
N VAL A 16 49.84 -46.96 43.10
CA VAL A 16 49.34 -46.89 41.71
C VAL A 16 48.71 -48.22 41.32
N VAL A 17 47.42 -48.19 40.98
CA VAL A 17 46.65 -49.37 40.54
C VAL A 17 46.14 -49.21 39.11
N TRP A 18 45.93 -50.32 38.40
CA TRP A 18 45.61 -50.40 36.95
C TRP A 18 44.33 -49.63 36.53
N ARG A 19 43.49 -49.21 37.48
CA ARG A 19 42.34 -48.32 37.30
C ARG A 19 42.27 -47.25 38.39
N GLY A 20 43.37 -46.53 38.61
CA GLY A 20 43.45 -45.43 39.58
C GLY A 20 42.99 -44.07 39.04
N TYR A 21 42.85 -43.10 39.94
CA TYR A 21 42.62 -41.70 39.58
C TYR A 21 43.82 -41.12 38.82
N ASP A 22 43.56 -40.12 37.98
CA ASP A 22 44.62 -39.40 37.28
C ASP A 22 45.54 -38.68 38.29
N ARG A 23 46.83 -39.01 38.24
CA ARG A 23 47.84 -38.49 39.20
C ARG A 23 47.95 -36.96 39.16
N GLY A 24 47.77 -36.37 37.98
CA GLY A 24 47.80 -34.92 37.81
C GLY A 24 46.62 -34.24 38.52
N HIS A 25 45.42 -34.82 38.41
CA HIS A 25 44.26 -34.36 39.16
C HIS A 25 44.38 -34.54 40.66
N VAL A 26 44.85 -35.71 41.12
CA VAL A 26 45.04 -35.96 42.56
C VAL A 26 46.04 -34.98 43.15
N ARG A 27 47.19 -34.76 42.49
CA ARG A 27 48.18 -33.80 42.97
C ARG A 27 47.62 -32.38 43.05
N ARG A 28 46.90 -31.92 42.01
CA ARG A 28 46.24 -30.60 42.04
C ARG A 28 45.23 -30.47 43.17
N TYR A 29 44.47 -31.54 43.45
CA TYR A 29 43.51 -31.55 44.55
C TYR A 29 44.19 -31.49 45.92
N VAL A 30 45.25 -32.28 46.12
CA VAL A 30 46.04 -32.26 47.37
C VAL A 30 46.72 -30.91 47.58
N GLU A 31 47.34 -30.35 46.54
CA GLU A 31 47.94 -29.00 46.59
C GLU A 31 46.87 -27.94 46.94
N GLY A 32 45.65 -28.09 46.43
CA GLY A 32 44.51 -27.24 46.78
C GLY A 32 44.11 -27.37 48.25
N VAL A 33 43.93 -28.60 48.75
CA VAL A 33 43.57 -28.86 50.16
C VAL A 33 44.68 -28.40 51.11
N GLU A 34 45.95 -28.61 50.78
CA GLU A 34 47.08 -28.11 51.58
C GLU A 34 47.16 -26.58 51.60
N ALA A 35 46.76 -25.92 50.52
CA ALA A 35 46.64 -24.46 50.49
C ALA A 35 45.47 -23.99 51.38
N GLU A 36 44.31 -24.65 51.29
CA GLU A 36 43.15 -24.37 52.16
C GLU A 36 43.47 -24.58 53.64
N LEU A 37 44.14 -25.68 53.99
CA LEU A 37 44.57 -25.96 55.37
C LEU A 37 45.57 -24.91 55.90
N ARG A 38 46.47 -24.40 55.05
CA ARG A 38 47.37 -23.31 55.42
C ARG A 38 46.61 -22.02 55.71
N VAL A 39 45.60 -21.67 54.90
CA VAL A 39 44.75 -20.50 55.17
C VAL A 39 43.99 -20.68 56.48
N LEU A 40 43.40 -21.85 56.72
CA LEU A 40 42.69 -22.16 57.98
C LEU A 40 43.61 -22.10 59.21
N ALA A 41 44.86 -22.55 59.08
CA ALA A 41 45.84 -22.45 60.16
C ALA A 41 46.16 -20.99 60.50
N VAL A 42 46.37 -20.15 59.48
CA VAL A 42 46.59 -18.70 59.66
C VAL A 42 45.37 -18.03 60.31
N ASP A 43 44.16 -18.37 59.88
CA ASP A 43 42.93 -17.82 60.44
C ASP A 43 42.72 -18.26 61.90
N ARG A 44 43.03 -19.52 62.23
CA ARG A 44 43.00 -20.03 63.60
C ARG A 44 43.98 -19.27 64.49
N ASP A 45 45.22 -19.12 64.03
CA ASP A 45 46.28 -18.46 64.82
C ASP A 45 45.95 -16.97 65.02
N ALA A 46 45.35 -16.31 64.01
CA ALA A 46 44.84 -14.95 64.14
C ALA A 46 43.65 -14.85 65.11
N ALA A 47 42.78 -15.86 65.16
CA ALA A 47 41.67 -15.91 66.12
C ALA A 47 42.17 -16.13 67.55
N GLU A 48 43.16 -17.00 67.75
CA GLU A 48 43.81 -17.25 69.04
C GLU A 48 44.49 -15.98 69.56
N ALA A 49 45.25 -15.27 68.72
CA ALA A 49 45.87 -13.99 69.08
C ALA A 49 44.83 -12.92 69.49
N ARG A 50 43.66 -12.88 68.84
CA ARG A 50 42.55 -11.98 69.22
C ARG A 50 41.93 -12.39 70.57
N ALA A 51 41.77 -13.68 70.83
CA ALA A 51 41.25 -14.17 72.10
C ALA A 51 42.21 -13.81 73.26
N ASP A 52 43.51 -13.96 73.07
CA ASP A 52 44.54 -13.58 74.04
C ASP A 52 44.56 -12.07 74.31
N ASP A 53 44.39 -11.24 73.27
CA ASP A 53 44.30 -9.80 73.42
C ASP A 53 43.05 -9.39 74.22
N LEU A 54 41.90 -9.97 73.91
CA LEU A 54 40.66 -9.74 74.66
C LEU A 54 40.78 -10.20 76.11
N ALA A 55 41.44 -11.32 76.38
CA ALA A 55 41.69 -11.80 77.74
C ALA A 55 42.56 -10.79 78.53
N ARG A 56 43.62 -10.25 77.91
CA ARG A 56 44.46 -9.19 78.51
C ARG A 56 43.68 -7.91 78.78
N GLN A 57 42.84 -7.47 77.84
CA GLN A 57 41.98 -6.30 78.03
C GLN A 57 40.99 -6.50 79.18
N LEU A 58 40.41 -7.69 79.28
CA LEU A 58 39.44 -8.03 80.33
C LEU A 58 40.08 -8.07 81.72
N GLU A 59 41.29 -8.61 81.85
CA GLU A 59 42.03 -8.56 83.11
C GLU A 59 42.44 -7.13 83.49
N THR A 60 42.80 -6.30 82.51
CA THR A 60 43.09 -4.87 82.72
C THR A 60 41.84 -4.14 83.24
N ALA A 61 40.70 -4.31 82.57
CA ALA A 61 39.42 -3.70 83.00
C ALA A 61 38.98 -4.20 84.39
N ARG A 62 39.19 -5.49 84.70
CA ARG A 62 38.92 -6.04 86.04
C ARG A 62 39.80 -5.41 87.11
N ALA A 63 41.09 -5.17 86.82
CA ALA A 63 41.99 -4.48 87.72
C ALA A 63 41.58 -3.03 87.95
N GLU A 64 41.20 -2.30 86.89
CA GLU A 64 40.70 -0.93 86.99
C GLU A 64 39.41 -0.83 87.82
N ILE A 65 38.45 -1.73 87.59
CA ILE A 65 37.22 -1.80 88.39
C ILE A 65 37.54 -2.02 89.87
N ARG A 66 38.53 -2.87 90.19
CA ARG A 66 38.95 -3.11 91.58
C ARG A 66 39.49 -1.82 92.20
N VAL A 67 40.40 -1.12 91.52
CA VAL A 67 40.97 0.16 91.97
C VAL A 67 39.89 1.22 92.16
N LEU A 68 38.95 1.34 91.21
CA LEU A 68 37.83 2.28 91.30
C LEU A 68 36.92 1.96 92.49
N ARG A 69 36.61 0.68 92.73
CA ARG A 69 35.82 0.26 93.90
C ARG A 69 36.52 0.59 95.22
N GLU A 70 37.81 0.31 95.33
CA GLU A 70 38.61 0.68 96.52
C GLU A 70 38.67 2.21 96.73
N HIS A 71 38.71 2.99 95.64
CA HIS A 71 38.67 4.44 95.70
C HIS A 71 37.29 4.95 96.18
N VAL A 72 36.20 4.39 95.65
CA VAL A 72 34.83 4.71 96.07
C VAL A 72 34.61 4.33 97.54
N ASP A 73 35.06 3.14 97.96
CA ASP A 73 34.95 2.70 99.35
C ASP A 73 35.73 3.62 100.30
N ARG A 74 36.90 4.11 99.88
CA ARG A 74 37.70 5.08 100.65
C ARG A 74 37.02 6.44 100.77
N ILE A 75 36.46 6.95 99.68
CA ILE A 75 35.68 8.20 99.68
C ILE A 75 34.46 8.04 100.58
N SER A 76 33.79 6.88 100.52
CA SER A 76 32.56 6.61 101.26
C SER A 76 32.78 6.35 102.76
N ARG A 77 33.97 5.86 103.16
CA ARG A 77 34.33 5.59 104.56
C ARG A 77 34.86 6.79 105.33
N THR A 78 35.11 7.92 104.67
CA THR A 78 35.50 9.17 105.35
C THR A 78 34.22 9.93 105.69
N PRO A 79 33.89 10.20 106.98
CA PRO A 79 32.75 11.04 107.31
C PRO A 79 32.98 12.42 106.69
N ILE A 80 32.12 12.82 105.76
CA ILE A 80 32.19 14.13 105.13
C ILE A 80 31.74 15.16 106.18
N ASP A 81 32.59 16.15 106.42
CA ASP A 81 32.26 17.32 107.23
C ASP A 81 31.00 18.01 106.67
N PRO A 82 29.94 18.27 107.47
CA PRO A 82 28.68 18.83 107.00
C PRO A 82 28.84 20.16 106.22
N ASP A 83 29.85 20.97 106.51
CA ASP A 83 30.10 22.22 105.77
C ASP A 83 30.75 21.97 104.38
N ALA A 84 31.52 20.89 104.24
CA ALA A 84 32.11 20.49 102.96
C ALA A 84 31.07 19.90 102.00
N LEU A 85 29.97 19.34 102.51
CA LEU A 85 28.87 18.81 101.69
C LEU A 85 28.17 19.91 100.87
N ALA A 86 27.89 21.06 101.48
CA ALA A 86 27.23 22.17 100.80
C ALA A 86 28.10 22.81 99.71
N ALA A 87 29.42 22.86 99.92
CA ALA A 87 30.37 23.32 98.89
C ALA A 87 30.48 22.32 97.73
N ARG A 88 30.48 21.01 98.03
CA ARG A 88 30.50 19.95 97.02
C ARG A 88 29.23 19.89 96.18
N LEU A 89 28.05 20.04 96.79
CA LEU A 89 26.77 20.08 96.07
C LEU A 89 26.67 21.29 95.14
N ARG A 90 27.17 22.46 95.55
CA ARG A 90 27.27 23.64 94.69
C ARG A 90 28.18 23.39 93.49
N ARG A 91 29.39 22.86 93.72
CA ARG A 91 30.33 22.47 92.65
C ARG A 91 29.75 21.43 91.70
N MET A 92 28.99 20.46 92.21
CA MET A 92 28.33 19.44 91.39
C MET A 92 27.18 20.03 90.57
N ALA A 93 26.42 20.97 91.13
CA ALA A 93 25.40 21.70 90.41
C ALA A 93 26.00 22.58 89.31
N GLU A 94 27.09 23.30 89.58
CA GLU A 94 27.83 24.09 88.59
C GLU A 94 28.32 23.20 87.44
N LEU A 95 28.96 22.07 87.75
CA LEU A 95 29.42 21.11 86.75
C LEU A 95 28.26 20.53 85.93
N ALA A 96 27.13 20.21 86.56
CA ALA A 96 25.95 19.71 85.85
C ALA A 96 25.33 20.77 84.91
N HIS A 97 25.37 22.06 85.29
CA HIS A 97 24.93 23.15 84.41
C HIS A 97 25.91 23.35 83.24
N GLU A 98 27.21 23.26 83.49
CA GLU A 98 28.24 23.30 82.44
C GLU A 98 28.06 22.12 81.47
N GLU A 99 27.85 20.91 81.99
CA GLU A 99 27.61 19.71 81.17
C GLU A 99 26.30 19.82 80.37
N ALA A 100 25.22 20.32 80.97
CA ALA A 100 23.97 20.56 80.27
C ALA A 100 24.12 21.63 79.17
N ALA A 101 24.87 22.70 79.43
CA ALA A 101 25.21 23.71 78.44
C ALA A 101 26.04 23.10 77.29
N GLU A 102 27.00 22.23 77.59
CA GLU A 102 27.78 21.53 76.58
C GLU A 102 26.92 20.56 75.74
N ILE A 103 26.04 19.79 76.37
CA ILE A 103 25.12 18.88 75.67
C ILE A 103 24.20 19.67 74.74
N THR A 104 23.63 20.77 75.21
CA THR A 104 22.74 21.61 74.38
C THR A 104 23.49 22.30 73.24
N ALA A 105 24.72 22.78 73.48
CA ALA A 105 25.58 23.33 72.44
C ALA A 105 25.93 22.28 71.37
N ARG A 106 26.33 21.07 71.79
CA ARG A 106 26.59 19.95 70.86
C ARG A 106 25.35 19.55 70.07
N ALA A 107 24.20 19.42 70.73
CA ALA A 107 22.94 19.09 70.06
C ALA A 107 22.53 20.14 69.03
N ARG A 108 22.70 21.44 69.33
CA ARG A 108 22.46 22.54 68.38
C ARG A 108 23.41 22.48 67.18
N ALA A 109 24.71 22.30 67.41
CA ALA A 109 25.68 22.19 66.33
C ALA A 109 25.39 20.99 65.41
N VAL A 110 25.01 19.85 65.98
CA VAL A 110 24.59 18.66 65.21
C VAL A 110 23.33 18.95 64.41
N ALA A 111 22.32 19.58 65.02
CA ALA A 111 21.09 19.96 64.32
C ALA A 111 21.38 20.91 63.14
N GLU A 112 22.14 21.98 63.36
CA GLU A 112 22.53 22.94 62.31
C GLU A 112 23.27 22.26 61.16
N ASN A 113 24.19 21.34 61.46
CA ASN A 113 24.89 20.56 60.44
C ASN A 113 23.94 19.66 59.63
N HIS A 114 22.98 19.01 60.29
CA HIS A 114 21.95 18.21 59.61
C HIS A 114 21.04 19.08 58.74
N TRP A 115 20.61 20.24 59.24
CA TRP A 115 19.81 21.20 58.48
C TRP A 115 20.55 21.71 57.25
N ALA A 116 21.81 22.15 57.41
CA ALA A 116 22.61 22.63 56.29
C ALA A 116 22.89 21.52 55.26
N THR A 117 23.02 20.27 55.68
CA THR A 117 23.19 19.12 54.79
C THR A 117 21.90 18.80 54.05
N ALA A 118 20.75 18.80 54.74
CA ALA A 118 19.43 18.58 54.17
C ALA A 118 19.07 19.67 53.15
N GLU A 119 19.34 20.93 53.47
CA GLU A 119 19.09 22.06 52.58
C GLU A 119 19.94 21.97 51.31
N ARG A 120 21.24 21.65 51.44
CA ARG A 120 22.12 21.39 50.29
C ARG A 120 21.63 20.21 49.45
N ALA A 121 21.14 19.14 50.07
CA ALA A 121 20.57 18.01 49.35
C ALA A 121 19.28 18.38 48.60
N ALA A 122 18.39 19.13 49.24
CA ALA A 122 17.15 19.61 48.62
C ALA A 122 17.43 20.58 47.46
N ALA A 123 18.42 21.48 47.61
CA ALA A 123 18.85 22.37 46.55
C ALA A 123 19.36 21.60 45.32
N ARG A 124 20.22 20.59 45.51
CA ARG A 124 20.70 19.73 44.41
C ARG A 124 19.57 19.01 43.69
N VAL A 125 18.57 18.51 44.42
CA VAL A 125 17.42 17.84 43.81
C VAL A 125 16.57 18.83 43.02
N ARG A 126 16.35 20.04 43.54
CA ARG A 126 15.62 21.11 42.82
C ARG A 126 16.34 21.50 41.54
N GLU A 127 17.64 21.80 41.62
CA GLU A 127 18.45 22.19 40.46
C GLU A 127 18.46 21.08 39.38
N ARG A 128 18.62 19.82 39.79
CA ARG A 128 18.53 18.68 38.87
C ARG A 128 17.15 18.57 38.23
N SER A 129 16.10 18.78 38.99
CA SER A 129 14.72 18.69 38.49
C SER A 129 14.40 19.82 37.51
N GLU A 130 14.79 21.06 37.85
CA GLU A 130 14.66 22.23 36.97
C GLU A 130 15.42 22.03 35.67
N ARG A 131 16.64 21.49 35.74
CA ARG A 131 17.43 21.14 34.55
C ARG A 131 16.73 20.10 33.69
N LEU A 132 16.22 19.01 34.27
CA LEU A 132 15.50 17.96 33.53
C LEU A 132 14.22 18.50 32.87
N VAL A 133 13.47 19.34 33.57
CA VAL A 133 12.27 19.99 33.01
C VAL A 133 12.66 20.90 31.83
N ALA A 134 13.72 21.70 31.98
CA ALA A 134 14.21 22.57 30.90
C ALA A 134 14.70 21.77 29.68
N GLU A 135 15.39 20.66 29.89
CA GLU A 135 15.85 19.74 28.83
C GLU A 135 14.66 19.11 28.10
N LEU A 136 13.64 18.62 28.83
CA LEU A 136 12.42 18.06 28.23
C LEU A 136 11.63 19.12 27.45
N ASP A 137 11.50 20.33 27.97
CA ASP A 137 10.83 21.42 27.26
C ASP A 137 11.60 21.84 26.00
N ALA A 138 12.93 21.82 26.03
CA ALA A 138 13.76 22.07 24.85
C ALA A 138 13.56 20.98 23.79
N GLN A 139 13.58 19.70 24.19
CA GLN A 139 13.31 18.57 23.29
C GLN A 139 11.91 18.64 22.71
N ARG A 140 10.89 18.98 23.51
CA ARG A 140 9.51 19.14 23.04
C ARG A 140 9.42 20.24 21.98
N ARG A 141 10.02 21.42 22.24
CA ARG A 141 10.03 22.52 21.27
C ARG A 141 10.74 22.15 19.97
N GLN A 142 11.86 21.43 20.05
CA GLN A 142 12.57 20.96 18.88
C GLN A 142 11.73 19.97 18.07
N ALA A 143 11.15 18.95 18.72
CA ALA A 143 10.29 17.97 18.06
C ALA A 143 9.06 18.63 17.41
N GLU A 144 8.44 19.60 18.08
CA GLU A 144 7.34 20.37 17.50
C GLU A 144 7.78 21.20 16.27
N ALA A 145 8.96 21.80 16.30
CA ALA A 145 9.50 22.59 15.18
C ALA A 145 9.84 21.70 13.97
N GLU A 146 10.45 20.54 14.21
CA GLU A 146 10.72 19.52 13.20
C GLU A 146 9.41 19.01 12.61
N HIS A 147 8.44 18.65 13.45
CA HIS A 147 7.13 18.18 13.01
C HIS A 147 6.40 19.22 12.15
N ARG A 148 6.38 20.49 12.58
CA ARG A 148 5.78 21.59 11.80
C ARG A 148 6.45 21.75 10.43
N THR A 149 7.76 21.58 10.37
CA THR A 149 8.51 21.68 9.11
C THR A 149 8.22 20.51 8.19
N LEU A 150 8.26 19.28 8.71
CA LEU A 150 7.89 18.07 7.97
C LEU A 150 6.45 18.14 7.44
N MET A 151 5.50 18.61 8.24
CA MET A 151 4.11 18.75 7.82
C MET A 151 3.94 19.82 6.74
N ARG A 152 4.69 20.92 6.81
CA ARG A 152 4.70 21.95 5.77
C ARG A 152 5.23 21.38 4.45
N GLU A 153 6.39 20.72 4.48
CA GLU A 153 6.98 20.08 3.31
C GLU A 153 6.08 19.00 2.72
N ALA A 154 5.48 18.15 3.56
CA ALA A 154 4.54 17.13 3.12
C ALA A 154 3.31 17.75 2.45
N GLY A 155 2.76 18.82 3.04
CA GLY A 155 1.66 19.58 2.46
C GLY A 155 2.00 20.18 1.10
N GLU A 156 3.18 20.79 0.97
CA GLU A 156 3.68 21.35 -0.30
C GLU A 156 3.87 20.26 -1.37
N ARG A 157 4.45 19.11 -1.01
CA ARG A 157 4.61 17.96 -1.92
C ARG A 157 3.25 17.39 -2.38
N LEU A 158 2.28 17.29 -1.48
CA LEU A 158 0.92 16.84 -1.82
C LEU A 158 0.22 17.82 -2.76
N LEU A 159 0.34 19.13 -2.50
CA LEU A 159 -0.21 20.16 -3.38
C LEU A 159 0.45 20.15 -4.75
N ALA A 160 1.78 20.00 -4.82
CA ALA A 160 2.52 19.91 -6.08
C ALA A 160 2.10 18.66 -6.89
N THR A 161 2.02 17.50 -6.24
CA THR A 161 1.60 16.24 -6.87
C THR A 161 0.17 16.32 -7.36
N THR A 162 -0.74 16.88 -6.55
CA THR A 162 -2.15 17.07 -6.94
C THR A 162 -2.27 17.99 -8.15
N ARG A 163 -1.57 19.12 -8.16
CA ARG A 163 -1.54 20.05 -9.32
C ARG A 163 -0.99 19.38 -10.57
N GLU A 164 0.05 18.57 -10.44
CA GLU A 164 0.60 17.82 -11.57
C GLU A 164 -0.39 16.77 -12.10
N ALA A 165 -1.03 16.01 -11.22
CA ALA A 165 -2.05 15.04 -11.60
C ALA A 165 -3.24 15.71 -12.30
N GLU A 166 -3.69 16.88 -11.82
CA GLU A 166 -4.75 17.65 -12.49
C GLU A 166 -4.34 18.16 -13.87
N ARG A 167 -3.10 18.65 -14.02
CA ARG A 167 -2.57 19.05 -15.35
C ARG A 167 -2.55 17.87 -16.32
N ARG A 168 -2.00 16.73 -15.89
CA ARG A 168 -1.97 15.50 -16.70
C ARG A 168 -3.37 15.03 -17.08
N ARG A 169 -4.34 15.10 -16.16
CA ARG A 169 -5.74 14.78 -16.44
C ARG A 169 -6.31 15.69 -17.54
N ARG A 170 -6.13 17.01 -17.40
CA ARG A 170 -6.59 17.98 -18.41
C ARG A 170 -5.95 17.75 -19.78
N GLU A 171 -4.64 17.52 -19.83
CA GLU A 171 -3.94 17.23 -21.09
C GLU A 171 -4.48 15.96 -21.76
N LEU A 172 -4.74 14.90 -20.99
CA LEU A 172 -5.33 13.66 -21.51
C LEU A 172 -6.77 13.88 -21.99
N ASP A 173 -7.57 14.65 -21.25
CA ASP A 173 -8.94 14.99 -21.63
C ASP A 173 -8.99 15.81 -22.93
N GLU A 174 -8.10 16.79 -23.08
CA GLU A 174 -7.93 17.60 -24.28
C GLU A 174 -7.49 16.76 -25.49
N ARG A 175 -6.49 15.89 -25.31
CA ARG A 175 -6.05 14.97 -26.38
C ARG A 175 -7.16 14.01 -26.78
N ALA A 176 -7.88 13.45 -25.82
CA ALA A 176 -8.99 12.56 -26.09
C ALA A 176 -10.14 13.29 -26.80
N ALA A 177 -10.40 14.55 -26.45
CA ALA A 177 -11.38 15.39 -27.15
C ALA A 177 -10.96 15.67 -28.60
N ALA A 178 -9.68 16.00 -28.83
CA ALA A 178 -9.13 16.22 -30.17
C ALA A 178 -9.26 14.96 -31.05
N VAL A 179 -8.89 13.79 -30.53
CA VAL A 179 -9.02 12.51 -31.25
C VAL A 179 -10.49 12.19 -31.54
N ARG A 180 -11.40 12.42 -30.59
CA ARG A 180 -12.84 12.22 -30.83
C ARG A 180 -13.37 13.12 -31.94
N GLU A 181 -12.90 14.36 -32.00
CA GLU A 181 -13.29 15.32 -33.03
C GLU A 181 -12.74 14.95 -34.40
N GLU A 182 -11.47 14.55 -34.48
CA GLU A 182 -10.86 14.04 -35.71
C GLU A 182 -11.63 12.83 -36.26
N VAL A 183 -11.89 11.83 -35.41
CA VAL A 183 -12.68 10.65 -35.78
C VAL A 183 -14.09 11.05 -36.23
N ARG A 184 -14.72 12.04 -35.58
CA ARG A 184 -16.05 12.53 -35.96
C ARG A 184 -16.02 13.14 -37.37
N VAL A 185 -15.05 14.00 -37.66
CA VAL A 185 -14.90 14.66 -38.97
C VAL A 185 -14.60 13.63 -40.06
N ASP A 186 -13.68 12.70 -39.82
CA ASP A 186 -13.34 11.64 -40.77
C ASP A 186 -14.53 10.73 -41.05
N PHE A 187 -15.28 10.37 -40.01
CA PHE A 187 -16.50 9.58 -40.16
C PHE A 187 -17.56 10.34 -40.97
N GLU A 188 -17.78 11.62 -40.69
CA GLU A 188 -18.70 12.46 -41.45
C GLU A 188 -18.31 12.56 -42.92
N LEU A 189 -17.02 12.76 -43.21
CA LEU A 189 -16.48 12.79 -44.56
C LEU A 189 -16.68 11.45 -45.27
N ALA A 190 -16.27 10.34 -44.66
CA ALA A 190 -16.43 9.00 -45.22
C ALA A 190 -17.89 8.65 -45.47
N MET A 191 -18.79 8.99 -44.54
CA MET A 191 -20.22 8.75 -44.68
C MET A 191 -20.86 9.63 -45.74
N SER A 192 -20.44 10.90 -45.87
CA SER A 192 -20.91 11.79 -46.93
C SER A 192 -20.46 11.31 -48.31
N ALA A 193 -19.20 10.87 -48.45
CA ALA A 193 -18.66 10.31 -49.68
C ALA A 193 -19.41 9.03 -50.09
N ARG A 194 -19.63 8.11 -49.15
CA ARG A 194 -20.40 6.88 -49.38
C ARG A 194 -21.86 7.16 -49.73
N ARG A 195 -22.49 8.16 -49.11
CA ARG A 195 -23.85 8.60 -49.46
C ARG A 195 -23.89 9.16 -50.90
N ALA A 196 -22.94 10.01 -51.26
CA ALA A 196 -22.84 10.58 -52.60
C ALA A 196 -22.62 9.48 -53.67
N GLU A 197 -21.72 8.53 -53.42
CA GLU A 197 -21.49 7.38 -54.30
C GLU A 197 -22.76 6.52 -54.45
N SER A 198 -23.42 6.20 -53.34
CA SER A 198 -24.68 5.44 -53.37
C SER A 198 -25.77 6.18 -54.13
N MET A 199 -25.91 7.50 -53.95
CA MET A 199 -26.88 8.32 -54.68
C MET A 199 -26.55 8.37 -56.18
N ALA A 200 -25.28 8.51 -56.54
CA ALA A 200 -24.83 8.47 -57.93
C ALA A 200 -25.10 7.11 -58.59
N ALA A 201 -24.88 6.00 -57.87
CA ALA A 201 -25.18 4.66 -58.35
C ALA A 201 -26.68 4.44 -58.59
N VAL A 202 -27.54 4.92 -57.68
CA VAL A 202 -29.00 4.89 -57.86
C VAL A 202 -29.41 5.75 -59.07
N ALA A 203 -28.93 7.00 -59.16
CA ALA A 203 -29.23 7.89 -60.28
C ALA A 203 -28.77 7.32 -61.63
N ALA A 204 -27.59 6.67 -61.68
CA ALA A 204 -27.08 6.01 -62.87
C ALA A 204 -27.96 4.81 -63.28
N ARG A 205 -28.44 4.02 -62.30
CA ARG A 205 -29.39 2.93 -62.55
C ARG A 205 -30.72 3.44 -63.07
N GLU A 206 -31.27 4.50 -62.47
CA GLU A 206 -32.50 5.15 -62.92
C GLU A 206 -32.37 5.73 -64.32
N ALA A 207 -31.27 6.43 -64.62
CA ALA A 207 -31.00 6.97 -65.95
C ALA A 207 -30.86 5.85 -66.99
N ALA A 208 -30.14 4.76 -66.67
CA ALA A 208 -30.00 3.61 -67.56
C ALA A 208 -31.34 2.89 -67.79
N ALA A 209 -32.17 2.74 -66.74
CA ALA A 209 -33.50 2.16 -66.84
C ALA A 209 -34.42 3.03 -67.71
N ARG A 210 -34.38 4.36 -67.53
CA ARG A 210 -35.16 5.30 -68.32
C ARG A 210 -34.74 5.30 -69.79
N ALA A 211 -33.44 5.30 -70.07
CA ALA A 211 -32.93 5.19 -71.43
C ALA A 211 -33.31 3.87 -72.12
N ARG A 212 -33.39 2.76 -71.37
CA ARG A 212 -33.89 1.47 -71.90
C ARG A 212 -35.38 1.54 -72.20
N ALA A 213 -36.17 2.10 -71.28
CA ALA A 213 -37.61 2.29 -71.48
C ALA A 213 -37.88 3.16 -72.73
N ASP A 214 -37.17 4.29 -72.87
CA ASP A 214 -37.29 5.18 -74.02
C ASP A 214 -36.93 4.48 -75.34
N ARG A 215 -35.89 3.64 -75.35
CA ARG A 215 -35.54 2.83 -76.53
C ARG A 215 -36.62 1.82 -76.88
N LEU A 216 -37.11 1.07 -75.90
CA LEU A 216 -38.19 0.09 -76.10
C LEU A 216 -39.46 0.76 -76.65
N VAL A 217 -39.82 1.93 -76.13
CA VAL A 217 -40.97 2.72 -76.63
C VAL A 217 -40.74 3.12 -78.08
N ARG A 218 -39.57 3.68 -78.42
CA ARG A 218 -39.25 4.06 -79.82
C ARG A 218 -39.25 2.87 -80.77
N GLU A 219 -38.63 1.75 -80.38
CA GLU A 219 -38.59 0.52 -81.17
C GLU A 219 -40.01 -0.04 -81.40
N ALA A 220 -40.86 -0.02 -80.37
CA ALA A 220 -42.26 -0.42 -80.46
C ALA A 220 -43.08 0.53 -81.36
N GLU A 221 -42.88 1.84 -81.24
CA GLU A 221 -43.50 2.84 -82.13
C GLU A 221 -43.09 2.64 -83.59
N ASP A 222 -41.80 2.43 -83.87
CA ASP A 222 -41.29 2.21 -85.22
C ASP A 222 -41.77 0.86 -85.79
N HIS A 223 -41.89 -0.18 -84.96
CA HIS A 223 -42.49 -1.44 -85.37
C HIS A 223 -43.99 -1.28 -85.68
N ALA A 224 -44.75 -0.60 -84.82
CA ALA A 224 -46.16 -0.30 -85.06
C ALA A 224 -46.35 0.53 -86.33
N ARG A 225 -45.52 1.56 -86.56
CA ARG A 225 -45.52 2.35 -87.80
C ARG A 225 -45.26 1.48 -89.03
N ARG A 226 -44.31 0.54 -88.96
CA ARG A 226 -44.02 -0.42 -90.03
C ARG A 226 -45.23 -1.32 -90.33
N ILE A 227 -45.81 -1.95 -89.31
CA ILE A 227 -47.02 -2.79 -89.47
C ILE A 227 -48.16 -1.98 -90.08
N VAL A 228 -48.43 -0.77 -89.58
CA VAL A 228 -49.50 0.08 -90.11
C VAL A 228 -49.23 0.47 -91.57
N THR A 229 -47.99 0.78 -91.92
CA THR A 229 -47.60 1.14 -93.29
C THR A 229 -47.75 -0.05 -94.24
N GLU A 230 -47.26 -1.22 -93.84
CA GLU A 230 -47.39 -2.46 -94.61
C GLU A 230 -48.86 -2.87 -94.78
N ALA A 231 -49.66 -2.79 -93.71
CA ALA A 231 -51.10 -3.06 -93.77
C ALA A 231 -51.82 -2.08 -94.72
N ARG A 232 -51.46 -0.79 -94.69
CA ARG A 232 -52.00 0.21 -95.64
C ARG A 232 -51.61 -0.12 -97.08
N GLN A 233 -50.33 -0.45 -97.34
CA GLN A 233 -49.87 -0.87 -98.67
C GLN A 233 -50.64 -2.10 -99.15
N ARG A 234 -50.82 -3.12 -98.29
CA ARG A 234 -51.61 -4.33 -98.61
C ARG A 234 -53.06 -3.99 -98.94
N VAL A 235 -53.68 -3.09 -98.17
CA VAL A 235 -55.06 -2.61 -98.44
C VAL A 235 -55.13 -1.86 -99.77
N ASP A 236 -54.15 -1.02 -100.08
CA ASP A 236 -54.12 -0.28 -101.35
C ASP A 236 -53.84 -1.20 -102.55
N GLU A 237 -53.01 -2.23 -102.41
CA GLU A 237 -52.85 -3.30 -103.40
C GLU A 237 -54.16 -4.05 -103.62
N LEU A 238 -54.85 -4.44 -102.55
CA LEU A 238 -56.15 -5.13 -102.64
C LEU A 238 -57.20 -4.23 -103.31
N ARG A 239 -57.23 -2.93 -102.99
CA ARG A 239 -58.10 -1.94 -103.65
C ARG A 239 -57.78 -1.83 -105.13
N THR A 240 -56.50 -1.74 -105.50
CA THR A 240 -56.06 -1.67 -106.90
C THR A 240 -56.46 -2.93 -107.68
N ARG A 241 -56.27 -4.12 -107.08
CA ARG A 241 -56.70 -5.41 -107.65
C ARG A 241 -58.22 -5.46 -107.81
N ARG A 242 -58.97 -5.06 -106.78
CA ARG A 242 -60.43 -4.95 -106.83
C ARG A 242 -60.87 -4.00 -107.94
N ASP A 243 -60.24 -2.84 -108.07
CA ASP A 243 -60.58 -1.85 -109.09
C ASP A 243 -60.26 -2.35 -110.50
N ARG A 244 -59.15 -3.09 -110.66
CA ARG A 244 -58.82 -3.81 -111.90
C ARG A 244 -59.83 -4.91 -112.22
N ILE A 245 -60.25 -5.71 -111.25
CA ILE A 245 -61.30 -6.74 -111.42
C ILE A 245 -62.63 -6.06 -111.76
N ALA A 246 -63.00 -4.97 -111.08
CA ALA A 246 -64.21 -4.22 -111.35
C ALA A 246 -64.18 -3.57 -112.75
N ALA A 247 -63.03 -3.06 -113.19
CA ALA A 247 -62.84 -2.56 -114.55
C ALA A 247 -62.88 -3.70 -115.58
N GLY A 248 -62.28 -4.85 -115.29
CA GLY A 248 -62.35 -6.05 -116.12
C GLY A 248 -63.78 -6.60 -116.24
N LEU A 249 -64.54 -6.62 -115.14
CA LEU A 249 -65.96 -6.97 -115.14
C LEU A 249 -66.80 -5.96 -115.92
N ARG A 250 -66.52 -4.65 -115.82
CA ARG A 250 -67.16 -3.63 -116.66
C ARG A 250 -66.85 -3.85 -118.14
N GLY A 251 -65.59 -4.09 -118.49
CA GLY A 251 -65.16 -4.39 -119.85
C GLY A 251 -65.74 -5.71 -120.40
N ALA A 252 -65.86 -6.74 -119.57
CA ALA A 252 -66.53 -7.99 -119.92
C ALA A 252 -68.03 -7.79 -120.10
N ARG A 253 -68.68 -6.96 -119.26
CA ARG A 253 -70.08 -6.54 -119.45
C ARG A 253 -70.28 -5.74 -120.74
N GLU A 254 -69.32 -4.89 -121.10
CA GLU A 254 -69.33 -4.11 -122.34
C GLU A 254 -69.10 -4.99 -123.57
N LEU A 255 -68.21 -5.99 -123.48
CA LEU A 255 -67.99 -7.00 -124.52
C LEU A 255 -69.19 -7.93 -124.67
N LEU A 256 -69.83 -8.33 -123.57
CA LEU A 256 -71.09 -9.08 -123.61
C LEU A 256 -72.22 -8.21 -124.16
N ALA A 257 -72.30 -6.92 -123.83
CA ALA A 257 -73.26 -6.00 -124.44
C ALA A 257 -73.01 -5.75 -125.94
N ARG A 258 -71.74 -5.84 -126.39
CA ARG A 258 -71.36 -5.81 -127.81
C ARG A 258 -71.54 -7.13 -128.54
N ALA A 259 -71.54 -8.27 -127.84
CA ALA A 259 -71.77 -9.60 -128.39
C ALA A 259 -73.24 -10.06 -128.31
N ASN A 260 -74.05 -9.42 -127.44
CA ASN A 260 -75.49 -9.66 -127.32
C ASN A 260 -76.30 -9.41 -128.61
N PRO A 261 -75.89 -8.55 -129.56
CA PRO A 261 -76.56 -8.44 -130.86
C PRO A 261 -76.13 -9.52 -131.89
N LEU A 262 -75.22 -10.43 -131.53
CA LEU A 262 -74.62 -11.43 -132.45
C LEU A 262 -75.00 -12.89 -132.12
N LEU A 263 -75.85 -13.12 -131.11
CA LEU A 263 -76.28 -14.46 -130.68
C LEU A 263 -77.80 -14.71 -130.79
N ASP A 264 -78.54 -13.82 -131.45
CA ASP A 264 -79.88 -14.15 -131.96
C ASP A 264 -79.75 -14.55 -133.43
N GLU A 265 -79.46 -15.83 -133.69
CA GLU A 265 -80.06 -16.61 -134.78
C GLU A 265 -79.57 -18.09 -134.80
N ILE A 266 -80.58 -18.99 -134.81
CA ILE A 266 -80.65 -20.41 -135.29
C ILE A 266 -80.16 -21.59 -134.38
N PRO A 267 -80.69 -22.85 -134.52
CA PRO A 267 -81.75 -23.44 -133.68
C PRO A 267 -81.46 -24.86 -133.09
N VAL A 268 -82.39 -25.31 -132.23
CA VAL A 268 -82.71 -26.64 -131.64
C VAL A 268 -81.97 -27.92 -132.12
N GLN A 269 -81.47 -28.73 -131.17
CA GLN A 269 -81.61 -30.21 -131.15
C GLN A 269 -81.44 -30.82 -129.74
N ARG A 270 -82.23 -31.89 -129.48
CA ARG A 270 -82.33 -32.69 -128.24
C ARG A 270 -81.14 -33.67 -128.10
N THR A 271 -80.74 -33.99 -126.86
CA THR A 271 -80.68 -35.37 -126.30
C THR A 271 -80.35 -35.38 -124.80
N SER A 272 -80.85 -36.43 -124.16
CA SER A 272 -80.86 -36.89 -122.76
C SER A 272 -79.52 -37.32 -122.13
N THR A 273 -79.56 -37.41 -120.78
CA THR A 273 -78.96 -38.35 -119.77
C THR A 273 -78.23 -37.59 -118.65
N GLU A 274 -78.71 -37.61 -117.39
CA GLU A 274 -78.27 -38.52 -116.29
C GLU A 274 -76.73 -38.59 -116.18
N ASP A 275 -76.07 -38.32 -115.05
CA ASP A 275 -76.26 -38.90 -113.73
C ASP A 275 -75.42 -38.14 -112.65
N THR A 276 -75.68 -38.53 -111.41
CA THR A 276 -75.31 -38.17 -110.02
C THR A 276 -73.86 -37.93 -109.56
N ALA A 277 -73.79 -37.35 -108.33
CA ALA A 277 -72.92 -37.63 -107.16
C ALA A 277 -72.25 -36.36 -106.57
N GLU A 278 -72.61 -35.92 -105.34
CA GLU A 278 -71.97 -36.28 -104.03
C GLU A 278 -70.50 -35.80 -103.93
N ALA A 279 -69.96 -35.21 -102.86
CA ALA A 279 -70.29 -35.21 -101.43
C ALA A 279 -69.41 -34.17 -100.70
N VAL A 280 -69.92 -33.68 -99.56
CA VAL A 280 -69.27 -33.21 -98.30
C VAL A 280 -68.17 -32.15 -98.36
#